data_AF-A0A1F7AUP1-F1
#
_entry.id   AF-A0A1F7AUP1-F1
#
_cell.length_a   1.000
_cell.length_b   1.000
_cell.length_c   1.000
_cell.angle_alpha   90.00
_cell.angle_beta   90.00
_cell.angle_gamma   90.00
#
_symmetry.space_group_name_H-M   'P 1'
#
loop_
_entity.id
_entity.type
_entity.pdbx_description
1 polymer ?
#
loop_
_entity_poly.entity_id
_entity_poly.type
_entity_poly.pdbx_seq_one_letter_code
_entity_poly.pdbx_strand_id
1 'polypeptide(L)'
;MPEFSPQKPQVKLISYTPAAFDLSIASARTCYSPSVVDPKEVTEGQRSRIGEAIFKAGHHTPFQHATFVFGISGISRQCVWSFLHSHPFYNSDQTSQRYVVMDQISVYVPSLEGEAMSIYKDAVTKAWSAYERISELLKEDNYKLMAGIGRIKGQDEKNIRIDSEKKAIENGRYVLPICANTSLYHTISGLVLKRYIRMANACDCPTEAREVVAAMVEEVKKVDPDFISKIGEGTIEDTLEDKFIGGNDFGSSFDMDLGGKNSKLISYDKNAEEVVAESVRIATGTAKSTDEIIEEILNPQKNPYLLDTLNNWAHSPVMRSLNNVNYVFKKRLSHTADSQDQRHRMTPACRPLLSKVHTSRPDYYTPSVIEKNSEVSALYKETMDMLWEAKNNLIEMGVPAGDACYLLPNAVNVRFIQNGSFLNFLHKWRLRLCFNAQLEIYEASRDELDAVTAVHPRLAKHIGPPCFNRRFGTYTGKEGPCPEGPRWCGITVWKGWPKVKRPF
;
A
#
# COMPACT_ATOMS: atom_id res chain seq x y z
N MET A 1 26.39 6.17 -17.08
CA MET A 1 25.36 5.21 -16.63
C MET A 1 25.71 4.77 -15.24
N PRO A 2 24.74 4.71 -14.31
CA PRO A 2 24.98 4.25 -12.95
C PRO A 2 25.45 2.80 -12.91
N GLU A 3 26.28 2.46 -11.93
CA GLU A 3 26.84 1.11 -11.77
C GLU A 3 25.75 0.13 -11.30
N PHE A 4 25.72 -1.06 -11.93
CA PHE A 4 24.84 -2.15 -11.52
C PHE A 4 25.26 -2.73 -10.17
N SER A 5 24.42 -2.57 -9.15
CA SER A 5 24.77 -2.84 -7.75
C SER A 5 23.75 -3.75 -7.06
N PRO A 6 23.90 -5.09 -7.20
CA PRO A 6 23.10 -6.07 -6.47
C PRO A 6 23.21 -5.86 -4.97
N GLN A 7 22.08 -5.87 -4.27
CA GLN A 7 22.06 -5.86 -2.81
C GLN A 7 21.45 -7.15 -2.27
N LYS A 8 21.81 -7.44 -1.02
CA LYS A 8 21.12 -8.43 -0.19
C LYS A 8 20.27 -7.72 0.86
N PRO A 9 19.21 -8.38 1.36
CA PRO A 9 18.44 -7.86 2.48
C PRO A 9 19.32 -7.53 3.69
N GLN A 10 19.18 -6.32 4.21
CA GLN A 10 19.81 -5.86 5.44
C GLN A 10 18.70 -5.51 6.43
N VAL A 11 18.74 -6.13 7.61
CA VAL A 11 17.75 -5.92 8.68
C VAL A 11 18.48 -5.54 9.96
N LYS A 12 17.98 -4.50 10.63
CA LYS A 12 18.44 -4.06 11.94
C LYS A 12 17.26 -3.88 12.88
N LEU A 13 17.34 -4.39 14.11
CA LEU A 13 16.37 -4.06 15.15
C LEU A 13 16.64 -2.66 15.69
N ILE A 14 15.68 -1.75 15.46
CA ILE A 14 15.78 -0.34 15.86
C ILE A 14 15.18 -0.13 17.26
N SER A 15 14.08 -0.80 17.55
CA SER A 15 13.39 -0.73 18.84
C SER A 15 12.58 -2.00 19.09
N TYR A 16 12.38 -2.36 20.35
CA TYR A 16 11.65 -3.56 20.74
C TYR A 16 11.09 -3.47 22.16
N THR A 17 10.13 -4.35 22.48
CA THR A 17 9.64 -4.55 23.85
C THR A 17 10.62 -5.42 24.64
N PRO A 18 11.21 -4.93 25.76
CA PRO A 18 12.10 -5.74 26.60
C PRO A 18 11.38 -6.94 27.22
N ALA A 19 12.12 -8.05 27.42
CA ALA A 19 11.59 -9.29 27.99
C ALA A 19 10.30 -9.77 27.31
N ALA A 20 10.30 -9.80 25.98
CA ALA A 20 9.13 -10.07 25.14
C ALA A 20 8.47 -11.42 25.46
N PHE A 21 9.26 -12.46 25.73
CA PHE A 21 8.75 -13.78 26.06
C PHE A 21 8.07 -13.81 27.42
N ASP A 22 8.71 -13.21 28.42
CA ASP A 22 8.17 -13.11 29.77
C ASP A 22 6.90 -12.25 29.80
N LEU A 23 6.85 -11.16 29.05
CA LEU A 23 5.63 -10.36 28.88
C LEU A 23 4.49 -11.18 28.28
N SER A 24 4.76 -12.03 27.30
CA SER A 24 3.75 -12.90 26.71
C SER A 24 3.19 -13.89 27.75
N ILE A 25 4.06 -14.45 28.61
CA ILE A 25 3.65 -15.38 29.67
C ILE A 25 2.90 -14.64 30.78
N ALA A 26 3.37 -13.47 31.20
CA ALA A 26 2.74 -12.66 32.24
C ALA A 26 1.34 -12.18 31.82
N SER A 27 1.17 -11.74 30.56
CA SER A 27 -0.14 -11.40 30.00
C SER A 27 -1.10 -12.60 30.03
N ALA A 28 -0.62 -13.78 29.60
CA ALA A 28 -1.43 -15.00 29.65
C ALA A 28 -1.84 -15.38 31.09
N ARG A 29 -0.93 -15.23 32.07
CA ARG A 29 -1.20 -15.47 33.49
C ARG A 29 -2.18 -14.45 34.07
N THR A 30 -2.16 -13.21 33.60
CA THR A 30 -3.03 -12.12 34.08
C THR A 30 -4.51 -12.47 33.90
N CYS A 31 -4.88 -13.17 32.83
CA CYS A 31 -6.26 -13.63 32.61
C CYS A 31 -6.80 -14.55 33.72
N TYR A 32 -5.93 -15.15 34.55
CA TYR A 32 -6.26 -16.09 35.62
C TYR A 32 -5.75 -15.62 36.99
N SER A 33 -5.43 -14.32 37.11
CA SER A 33 -4.86 -13.71 38.30
C SER A 33 -5.80 -12.62 38.85
N PRO A 34 -5.87 -12.42 40.18
CA PRO A 34 -6.62 -11.30 40.75
C PRO A 34 -6.01 -9.92 40.42
N SER A 35 -4.77 -9.88 39.93
CA SER A 35 -4.05 -8.67 39.55
C SER A 35 -3.23 -8.86 38.28
N VAL A 36 -2.83 -7.76 37.64
CA VAL A 36 -1.86 -7.78 36.53
C VAL A 36 -0.55 -8.38 37.02
N VAL A 37 -0.04 -9.37 36.28
CA VAL A 37 1.24 -10.02 36.57
C VAL A 37 2.35 -9.25 35.85
N ASP A 38 3.41 -8.89 36.57
CA ASP A 38 4.59 -8.24 35.99
C ASP A 38 5.47 -9.28 35.28
N PRO A 39 6.05 -8.97 34.10
CA PRO A 39 7.01 -9.86 33.42
C PRO A 39 8.14 -10.37 34.32
N LYS A 40 8.58 -9.59 35.31
CA LYS A 40 9.63 -9.99 36.28
C LYS A 40 9.22 -11.11 37.23
N GLU A 41 7.92 -11.39 37.35
CA GLU A 41 7.37 -12.47 38.17
C GLU A 41 7.34 -13.82 37.44
N VAL A 42 7.78 -13.85 36.17
CA VAL A 42 7.84 -15.07 35.37
C VAL A 42 9.09 -15.87 35.73
N THR A 43 8.89 -17.13 36.16
CA THR A 43 9.99 -18.03 36.52
C THR A 43 10.42 -18.88 35.33
N GLU A 44 11.66 -19.41 35.33
CA GLU A 44 12.15 -20.29 34.26
C GLU A 44 11.26 -21.52 34.04
N GLY A 45 10.73 -22.11 35.11
CA GLY A 45 9.76 -23.22 35.01
C GLY A 45 8.45 -22.81 34.31
N GLN A 46 8.02 -21.57 34.48
CA GLN A 46 6.87 -21.02 33.76
C GLN A 46 7.21 -20.69 32.30
N ARG A 47 8.43 -20.23 32.01
CA ARG A 47 8.92 -19.99 30.64
C ARG A 47 8.80 -21.25 29.78
N SER A 48 9.22 -22.38 30.32
CA SER A 48 9.13 -23.66 29.61
C SER A 48 7.69 -24.19 29.56
N ARG A 49 6.97 -24.23 30.69
CA ARG A 49 5.64 -24.86 30.74
C ARG A 49 4.54 -24.02 30.10
N ILE A 50 4.45 -22.73 30.44
CA ILE A 50 3.34 -21.88 30.04
C ILE A 50 3.54 -21.40 28.61
N GLY A 51 4.74 -20.98 28.23
CA GLY A 51 5.03 -20.47 26.89
C GLY A 51 4.66 -21.47 25.79
N GLU A 52 5.09 -22.73 25.92
CA GLU A 52 4.75 -23.80 24.99
C GLU A 52 3.25 -24.15 25.02
N ALA A 53 2.67 -24.24 26.23
CA ALA A 53 1.26 -24.59 26.38
C ALA A 53 0.32 -23.57 25.72
N ILE A 54 0.54 -22.26 25.92
CA ILE A 54 -0.32 -21.22 25.31
C ILE A 54 -0.16 -21.18 23.79
N PHE A 55 1.04 -21.45 23.27
CA PHE A 55 1.27 -21.50 21.83
C PHE A 55 0.55 -22.69 21.19
N LYS A 56 0.71 -23.91 21.74
CA LYS A 56 0.05 -25.12 21.24
C LYS A 56 -1.47 -25.08 21.36
N ALA A 57 -1.99 -24.42 22.40
CA ALA A 57 -3.43 -24.25 22.59
C ALA A 57 -4.06 -23.20 21.64
N GLY A 58 -3.27 -22.48 20.85
CA GLY A 58 -3.79 -21.41 19.98
C GLY A 58 -4.06 -20.09 20.70
N HIS A 59 -3.67 -19.94 21.97
CA HIS A 59 -3.78 -18.70 22.74
C HIS A 59 -2.66 -17.74 22.34
N HIS A 60 -2.73 -17.20 21.13
CA HIS A 60 -1.64 -16.46 20.51
C HIS A 60 -1.64 -14.95 20.79
N THR A 61 -2.75 -14.39 21.26
CA THR A 61 -2.88 -12.96 21.59
C THR A 61 -1.86 -12.46 22.62
N PRO A 62 -1.36 -13.25 23.60
CA PRO A 62 -0.32 -12.78 24.50
C PRO A 62 0.98 -12.42 23.78
N PHE A 63 1.31 -13.09 22.66
CA PHE A 63 2.49 -12.77 21.84
C PHE A 63 2.34 -11.47 21.03
N GLN A 64 1.14 -10.89 20.99
CA GLN A 64 0.88 -9.64 20.28
C GLN A 64 1.32 -8.40 21.08
N HIS A 65 1.50 -8.52 22.41
CA HIS A 65 1.98 -7.40 23.24
C HIS A 65 3.43 -7.02 22.92
N ALA A 66 4.28 -8.01 22.63
CA ALA A 66 5.64 -7.76 22.17
C ALA A 66 5.59 -7.06 20.80
N THR A 67 6.33 -5.97 20.65
CA THR A 67 6.45 -5.21 19.40
C THR A 67 7.92 -5.07 19.01
N PHE A 68 8.22 -5.21 17.73
CA PHE A 68 9.55 -5.06 17.15
C PHE A 68 9.50 -4.04 16.00
N VAL A 69 10.48 -3.13 15.97
CA VAL A 69 10.65 -2.13 14.93
C VAL A 69 11.95 -2.42 14.20
N PHE A 70 11.84 -2.80 12.93
CA PHE A 70 12.97 -3.10 12.06
C PHE A 70 13.25 -1.94 11.12
N GLY A 71 14.53 -1.64 10.92
CA GLY A 71 15.01 -0.91 9.75
C GLY A 71 15.43 -1.94 8.71
N ILE A 72 14.81 -1.90 7.53
CA ILE A 72 15.03 -2.85 6.45
C ILE A 72 15.50 -2.10 5.21
N SER A 73 16.53 -2.59 4.54
CA SER A 73 17.05 -2.05 3.28
C SER A 73 17.57 -3.15 2.37
N GLY A 74 17.84 -2.83 1.10
CA GLY A 74 18.37 -3.80 0.14
C GLY A 74 17.36 -4.88 -0.25
N ILE A 75 16.07 -4.58 -0.11
CA ILE A 75 14.97 -5.46 -0.54
C ILE A 75 14.23 -4.84 -1.72
N SER A 76 13.69 -5.67 -2.59
CA SER A 76 12.92 -5.29 -3.77
C SER A 76 11.57 -4.65 -3.41
N ARG A 77 11.00 -3.91 -4.37
CA ARG A 77 9.59 -3.47 -4.28
C ARG A 77 8.64 -4.66 -4.25
N GLN A 78 8.97 -5.74 -4.95
CA GLN A 78 8.13 -6.93 -5.01
C GLN A 78 8.01 -7.66 -3.67
N CYS A 79 9.08 -7.76 -2.88
CA CYS A 79 9.03 -8.34 -1.54
C CYS A 79 8.21 -7.47 -0.57
N VAL A 80 8.31 -6.14 -0.69
CA VAL A 80 7.43 -5.26 0.10
C VAL A 80 5.96 -5.50 -0.27
N TRP A 81 5.63 -5.47 -1.56
CA TRP A 81 4.26 -5.56 -2.06
C TRP A 81 3.61 -6.93 -1.81
N SER A 82 4.30 -8.02 -2.13
CA SER A 82 3.75 -9.38 -2.05
C SER A 82 3.82 -10.00 -0.66
N PHE A 83 4.74 -9.56 0.21
CA PHE A 83 4.96 -10.18 1.52
C PHE A 83 4.74 -9.21 2.69
N LEU A 84 5.52 -8.13 2.80
CA LEU A 84 5.49 -7.29 4.01
C LEU A 84 4.21 -6.46 4.13
N HIS A 85 3.62 -6.03 3.01
CA HIS A 85 2.43 -5.18 2.97
C HIS A 85 1.17 -5.95 2.57
N SER A 86 1.24 -7.27 2.36
CA SER A 86 0.12 -8.10 1.86
C SER A 86 -1.01 -8.35 2.89
N HIS A 87 -0.79 -7.99 4.15
CA HIS A 87 -1.74 -8.12 5.26
C HIS A 87 -1.79 -6.83 6.09
N PRO A 88 -2.81 -6.57 6.92
CA PRO A 88 -2.95 -5.26 7.60
C PRO A 88 -2.15 -5.11 8.90
N PHE A 89 -1.57 -6.19 9.41
CA PHE A 89 -0.97 -6.27 10.75
C PHE A 89 0.47 -5.74 10.83
N TYR A 90 0.71 -4.53 10.32
CA TYR A 90 2.01 -3.86 10.38
C TYR A 90 1.85 -2.34 10.41
N ASN A 91 2.89 -1.62 10.81
CA ASN A 91 3.09 -0.21 10.46
C ASN A 91 4.40 -0.06 9.71
N SER A 92 4.46 0.83 8.71
CA SER A 92 5.67 1.01 7.92
C SER A 92 5.78 2.39 7.31
N ASP A 93 7.01 2.87 7.14
CA ASP A 93 7.35 4.07 6.38
C ASP A 93 8.47 3.73 5.41
N GLN A 94 8.20 3.89 4.11
CA GLN A 94 9.04 3.40 3.02
C GLN A 94 9.54 4.56 2.16
N THR A 95 10.78 4.45 1.66
CA THR A 95 11.34 5.40 0.70
C THR A 95 10.45 5.51 -0.54
N SER A 96 10.04 6.74 -0.88
CA SER A 96 9.11 7.00 -1.98
C SER A 96 9.83 7.28 -3.30
N GLN A 97 9.57 6.45 -4.33
CA GLN A 97 10.00 6.72 -5.72
C GLN A 97 9.23 7.88 -6.38
N ARG A 98 8.34 8.57 -5.65
CA ARG A 98 7.74 9.83 -6.11
C ARG A 98 8.63 11.05 -5.83
N TYR A 99 9.56 10.91 -4.88
CA TYR A 99 10.32 12.04 -4.35
C TYR A 99 11.83 11.79 -4.34
N VAL A 100 12.26 10.52 -4.33
CA VAL A 100 13.67 10.14 -4.33
C VAL A 100 14.08 9.74 -5.74
N VAL A 101 15.13 10.37 -6.24
CA VAL A 101 15.78 10.04 -7.51
C VAL A 101 16.47 8.69 -7.37
N MET A 102 16.29 7.81 -8.35
CA MET A 102 16.98 6.52 -8.42
C MET A 102 18.30 6.66 -9.20
N ASP A 103 19.27 7.32 -8.59
CA ASP A 103 20.59 7.66 -9.19
C ASP A 103 21.58 6.47 -9.22
N GLN A 104 21.24 5.37 -8.57
CA GLN A 104 22.00 4.12 -8.58
C GLN A 104 21.11 2.95 -8.99
N ILE A 105 21.69 1.97 -9.69
CA ILE A 105 21.02 0.71 -10.02
C ILE A 105 21.13 -0.23 -8.82
N SER A 106 20.42 0.11 -7.75
CA SER A 106 20.30 -0.74 -6.56
C SER A 106 19.13 -1.70 -6.74
N VAL A 107 19.43 -2.99 -6.85
CA VAL A 107 18.43 -4.03 -7.15
C VAL A 107 18.62 -5.29 -6.31
N TYR A 108 17.54 -6.03 -6.13
CA TYR A 108 17.62 -7.44 -5.74
C TYR A 108 17.91 -8.27 -7.00
N VAL A 109 18.70 -9.33 -6.83
CA VAL A 109 19.00 -10.28 -7.90
C VAL A 109 18.66 -11.67 -7.36
N PRO A 110 17.70 -12.39 -7.98
CA PRO A 110 17.41 -13.77 -7.60
C PRO A 110 18.59 -14.68 -7.97
N SER A 111 18.53 -15.97 -7.64
CA SER A 111 19.61 -16.93 -7.92
C SER A 111 19.77 -17.20 -9.42
N LEU A 112 20.43 -16.28 -10.13
CA LEU A 112 20.69 -16.32 -11.57
C LEU A 112 22.20 -16.43 -11.85
N GLU A 113 22.54 -17.23 -12.86
CA GLU A 113 23.92 -17.45 -13.29
C GLU A 113 24.05 -17.37 -14.81
N GLY A 114 25.29 -17.26 -15.31
CA GLY A 114 25.60 -17.32 -16.74
C GLY A 114 24.81 -16.32 -17.60
N GLU A 115 24.22 -16.83 -18.68
CA GLU A 115 23.46 -16.04 -19.65
C GLU A 115 22.20 -15.40 -19.03
N ALA A 116 21.52 -16.10 -18.12
CA ALA A 116 20.33 -15.58 -17.45
C ALA A 116 20.65 -14.31 -16.63
N MET A 117 21.78 -14.32 -15.91
CA MET A 117 22.26 -13.15 -15.19
C MET A 117 22.64 -12.00 -16.13
N SER A 118 23.21 -12.30 -17.31
CA SER A 118 23.54 -11.29 -18.32
C SER A 118 22.29 -10.60 -18.87
N ILE A 119 21.26 -11.38 -19.23
CA ILE A 119 19.96 -10.87 -19.70
C ILE A 119 19.33 -9.98 -18.63
N TYR A 120 19.30 -10.45 -17.38
CA TYR A 120 18.73 -9.70 -16.27
C TYR A 120 19.44 -8.35 -16.06
N LYS A 121 20.77 -8.36 -16.00
CA LYS A 121 21.59 -7.16 -15.82
C LYS A 121 21.40 -6.16 -16.96
N ASP A 122 21.39 -6.62 -18.20
CA ASP A 122 21.21 -5.77 -19.38
C ASP A 122 19.82 -5.11 -19.38
N ALA A 123 18.77 -5.89 -19.13
CA ALA A 123 17.39 -5.40 -19.06
C ALA A 123 17.22 -4.32 -17.98
N VAL A 124 17.74 -4.57 -16.77
CA VAL A 124 17.73 -3.60 -15.67
C VAL A 124 18.49 -2.32 -16.05
N THR A 125 19.67 -2.44 -16.66
CA THR A 125 20.51 -1.29 -17.03
C THR A 125 19.85 -0.41 -18.08
N LYS A 126 19.21 -1.04 -19.09
CA LYS A 126 18.44 -0.35 -20.12
C LYS A 126 17.22 0.34 -19.53
N ALA A 127 16.48 -0.30 -18.63
CA ALA A 127 15.33 0.30 -17.96
C ALA A 127 15.71 1.53 -17.10
N TRP A 128 16.87 1.49 -16.42
CA TRP A 128 17.39 2.65 -15.70
C TRP A 128 17.76 3.81 -16.64
N SER A 129 18.38 3.50 -17.77
CA SER A 129 18.71 4.49 -18.78
C SER A 129 17.46 5.13 -19.37
N ALA A 130 16.42 4.33 -19.61
CA ALA A 130 15.10 4.83 -20.02
C ALA A 130 14.46 5.71 -18.93
N TYR A 131 14.53 5.32 -17.66
CA TYR A 131 14.05 6.12 -16.54
C TYR A 131 14.71 7.51 -16.49
N GLU A 132 16.05 7.58 -16.61
CA GLU A 132 16.79 8.86 -16.64
C GLU A 132 16.34 9.72 -17.83
N ARG A 133 16.28 9.13 -19.03
CA ARG A 133 15.92 9.84 -20.25
C ARG A 133 14.47 10.34 -20.24
N ILE A 134 13.52 9.50 -19.83
CA ILE A 134 12.10 9.85 -19.70
C ILE A 134 11.93 10.96 -18.66
N SER A 135 12.62 10.85 -17.52
CA SER A 135 12.55 11.86 -16.46
C SER A 135 13.07 13.21 -16.94
N GLU A 136 14.14 13.23 -17.75
CA GLU A 136 14.66 14.48 -18.33
C GLU A 136 13.68 15.09 -19.34
N LEU A 137 13.19 14.29 -20.29
CA LEU A 137 12.28 14.74 -21.35
C LEU A 137 10.97 15.32 -20.80
N LEU A 138 10.48 14.78 -19.68
CA LEU A 138 9.23 15.22 -19.05
C LEU A 138 9.37 16.47 -18.18
N LYS A 139 10.57 16.99 -17.90
CA LYS A 139 10.75 18.17 -17.03
C LYS A 139 10.03 19.38 -17.57
N GLU A 140 10.25 19.71 -18.84
CA GLU A 140 9.69 20.92 -19.46
C GLU A 140 8.17 20.79 -19.72
N ASP A 141 7.69 19.60 -20.06
CA ASP A 141 6.25 19.36 -20.21
C ASP A 141 5.52 19.52 -18.86
N ASN A 142 6.07 18.94 -17.79
CA ASN A 142 5.53 19.13 -16.45
C ASN A 142 5.64 20.59 -15.99
N TYR A 143 6.73 21.28 -16.30
CA TYR A 143 6.88 22.70 -15.97
C TYR A 143 5.80 23.55 -16.63
N LYS A 144 5.54 23.36 -17.94
CA LYS A 144 4.48 24.07 -18.66
C LYS A 144 3.10 23.81 -18.05
N LEU A 145 2.80 22.55 -17.71
CA LEU A 145 1.54 22.18 -17.06
C LEU A 145 1.39 22.86 -15.70
N MET A 146 2.44 22.82 -14.87
CA MET A 146 2.40 23.37 -13.52
C MET A 146 2.42 24.90 -13.49
N ALA A 147 3.18 25.55 -14.37
CA ALA A 147 3.21 27.00 -14.51
C ALA A 147 1.85 27.57 -14.99
N GLY A 148 1.06 26.76 -15.71
CA GLY A 148 -0.31 27.10 -16.08
C GLY A 148 -1.32 27.04 -14.93
N ILE A 149 -0.96 26.43 -13.79
CA ILE A 149 -1.79 26.42 -12.58
C ILE A 149 -1.55 27.74 -11.85
N GLY A 150 -2.62 28.43 -11.45
CA GLY A 150 -2.51 29.71 -10.74
C GLY A 150 -1.52 29.64 -9.57
N ARG A 151 -0.63 30.63 -9.47
CA ARG A 151 0.49 30.62 -8.52
C ARG A 151 -0.02 30.54 -7.08
N ILE A 152 0.61 29.68 -6.28
CA ILE A 152 0.49 29.75 -4.82
C ILE A 152 1.18 31.05 -4.37
N LYS A 153 0.60 31.74 -3.39
CA LYS A 153 1.22 32.94 -2.81
C LYS A 153 2.60 32.61 -2.24
N GLY A 154 3.67 33.13 -2.85
CA GLY A 154 5.06 32.86 -2.47
C GLY A 154 5.78 31.79 -3.31
N GLN A 155 5.09 31.17 -4.28
CA GLN A 155 5.72 30.26 -5.23
C GLN A 155 6.36 31.05 -6.38
N ASP A 156 7.67 30.94 -6.51
CA ASP A 156 8.48 31.49 -7.59
C ASP A 156 8.74 30.43 -8.67
N GLU A 157 9.38 30.84 -9.77
CA GLU A 157 9.73 29.94 -10.87
C GLU A 157 10.60 28.75 -10.40
N LYS A 158 11.54 29.01 -9.48
CA LYS A 158 12.43 27.99 -8.93
C LYS A 158 11.64 26.87 -8.25
N ASN A 159 10.65 27.21 -7.43
CA ASN A 159 9.80 26.21 -6.77
C ASN A 159 9.00 25.37 -7.76
N ILE A 160 8.45 25.99 -8.81
CA ILE A 160 7.71 25.27 -9.86
C ILE A 160 8.62 24.28 -10.58
N ARG A 161 9.87 24.67 -10.89
CA ARG A 161 10.85 23.78 -11.53
C ARG A 161 11.21 22.58 -10.65
N ILE A 162 11.42 22.80 -9.35
CA ILE A 162 11.68 21.70 -8.41
C ILE A 162 10.52 20.71 -8.37
N ASP A 163 9.28 21.21 -8.34
CA ASP A 163 8.10 20.33 -8.29
C ASP A 163 7.84 19.64 -9.64
N SER A 164 8.15 20.29 -10.77
CA SER A 164 8.05 19.66 -12.09
C SER A 164 9.09 18.55 -12.27
N GLU A 165 10.31 18.71 -11.73
CA GLU A 165 11.32 17.66 -11.69
C GLU A 165 10.86 16.45 -10.87
N LYS A 166 10.32 16.68 -9.67
CA LYS A 166 9.74 15.60 -8.85
C LYS A 166 8.60 14.90 -9.59
N LYS A 167 7.75 15.65 -10.30
CA LYS A 167 6.68 15.07 -11.11
C LYS A 167 7.23 14.26 -12.28
N ALA A 168 8.30 14.71 -12.92
CA ALA A 168 8.96 14.00 -14.00
C ALA A 168 9.54 12.66 -13.51
N ILE A 169 10.24 12.65 -12.37
CA ILE A 169 10.71 11.43 -11.69
C ILE A 169 9.52 10.51 -11.35
N GLU A 170 8.42 11.09 -10.87
CA GLU A 170 7.22 10.33 -10.54
C GLU A 170 6.62 9.59 -11.75
N ASN A 171 6.71 10.16 -12.94
CA ASN A 171 6.22 9.52 -14.16
C ASN A 171 7.29 8.63 -14.81
N GLY A 172 8.57 8.99 -14.70
CA GLY A 172 9.67 8.16 -15.18
C GLY A 172 9.75 6.81 -14.47
N ARG A 173 9.47 6.74 -13.16
CA ARG A 173 9.64 5.48 -12.39
C ARG A 173 8.82 4.30 -12.89
N TYR A 174 7.81 4.52 -13.73
CA TYR A 174 6.94 3.46 -14.24
C TYR A 174 7.73 2.42 -15.04
N VAL A 175 8.84 2.79 -15.69
CA VAL A 175 9.71 1.84 -16.41
C VAL A 175 10.69 1.10 -15.50
N LEU A 176 10.87 1.53 -14.25
CA LEU A 176 11.79 0.85 -13.33
C LEU A 176 11.24 -0.53 -12.97
N PRO A 177 12.06 -1.60 -13.06
CA PRO A 177 11.65 -2.94 -12.65
C PRO A 177 11.34 -3.03 -11.16
N ILE A 178 10.44 -3.93 -10.78
CA ILE A 178 10.03 -4.18 -9.38
C ILE A 178 11.14 -4.82 -8.53
N CYS A 179 12.24 -5.25 -9.15
CA CYS A 179 13.49 -5.61 -8.48
C CYS A 179 14.21 -4.42 -7.84
N ALA A 180 13.83 -3.19 -8.19
CA ALA A 180 14.43 -1.98 -7.63
C ALA A 180 14.34 -1.99 -6.10
N ASN A 181 15.45 -1.69 -5.45
CA ASN A 181 15.51 -1.73 -4.01
C ASN A 181 14.76 -0.58 -3.35
N THR A 182 14.41 -0.82 -2.09
CA THR A 182 13.81 0.15 -1.21
C THR A 182 14.31 -0.05 0.22
N SER A 183 13.97 0.92 1.06
CA SER A 183 14.21 0.86 2.49
C SER A 183 12.94 1.28 3.21
N LEU A 184 12.72 0.72 4.40
CA LEU A 184 11.57 1.02 5.23
C LEU A 184 11.87 0.83 6.72
N TYR A 185 11.17 1.61 7.53
CA TYR A 185 10.82 1.15 8.88
C TYR A 185 9.66 0.15 8.76
N HIS A 186 9.72 -0.92 9.54
CA HIS A 186 8.68 -1.95 9.62
C HIS A 186 8.44 -2.34 11.07
N THR A 187 7.27 -1.99 11.59
CA THR A 187 6.84 -2.29 12.96
C THR A 187 5.82 -3.42 12.92
N ILE A 188 6.09 -4.50 13.64
CA ILE A 188 5.21 -5.66 13.76
C ILE A 188 5.14 -6.14 15.20
N SER A 189 4.04 -6.81 15.55
CA SER A 189 3.97 -7.54 16.81
C SER A 189 4.76 -8.85 16.74
N GLY A 190 5.08 -9.43 17.89
CA GLY A 190 5.75 -10.72 17.98
C GLY A 190 4.93 -11.86 17.39
N LEU A 191 3.60 -11.80 17.49
CA LEU A 191 2.70 -12.72 16.80
C LEU A 191 2.83 -12.62 15.27
N VAL A 192 2.95 -11.41 14.73
CA VAL A 192 3.13 -11.21 13.27
C VAL A 192 4.48 -11.74 12.81
N LEU A 193 5.56 -11.55 13.59
CA LEU A 193 6.86 -12.15 13.27
C LEU A 193 6.78 -13.68 13.21
N LYS A 194 6.06 -14.32 14.15
CA LYS A 194 5.84 -15.78 14.10
C LYS A 194 5.06 -16.21 12.86
N ARG A 195 4.08 -15.41 12.41
CA ARG A 195 3.36 -15.65 11.15
C ARG A 195 4.27 -15.49 9.94
N TYR A 196 5.20 -14.53 9.94
CA TYR A 196 6.18 -14.39 8.86
C TYR A 196 7.06 -15.61 8.71
N ILE A 197 7.50 -16.22 9.82
CA ILE A 197 8.26 -17.49 9.79
C ILE A 197 7.45 -18.58 9.10
N ARG A 198 6.15 -18.72 9.39
CA ARG A 198 5.29 -19.71 8.73
C ARG A 198 5.09 -19.43 7.24
N MET A 199 4.83 -18.16 6.92
CA MET A 199 4.29 -17.75 5.62
C MET A 199 5.36 -17.32 4.62
N ALA A 200 6.65 -17.42 4.93
CA ALA A 200 7.72 -16.93 4.05
C ALA A 200 7.74 -17.59 2.65
N ASN A 201 7.13 -18.78 2.49
CA ASN A 201 6.99 -19.44 1.19
C ASN A 201 5.71 -19.06 0.43
N ALA A 202 4.71 -18.47 1.09
CA ALA A 202 3.39 -18.19 0.53
C ALA A 202 3.31 -16.78 -0.09
N CYS A 203 4.23 -16.48 -1.02
CA CYS A 203 4.28 -15.22 -1.77
C CYS A 203 5.00 -15.40 -3.12
N ASP A 204 5.08 -14.33 -3.91
CA ASP A 204 5.76 -14.35 -5.23
C ASP A 204 7.29 -14.42 -5.15
N CYS A 205 7.87 -14.08 -4.00
CA CYS A 205 9.31 -13.95 -3.81
C CYS A 205 9.80 -14.74 -2.58
N PRO A 206 9.56 -16.06 -2.52
CA PRO A 206 9.76 -16.82 -1.30
C PRO A 206 11.23 -16.86 -0.86
N THR A 207 12.18 -16.83 -1.80
CA THR A 207 13.62 -16.75 -1.49
C THR A 207 13.99 -15.46 -0.76
N GLU A 208 13.64 -14.31 -1.32
CA GLU A 208 13.91 -13.01 -0.69
C GLU A 208 13.15 -12.87 0.65
N ALA A 209 11.89 -13.32 0.71
CA ALA A 209 11.11 -13.29 1.94
C ALA A 209 11.76 -14.12 3.05
N ARG A 210 12.27 -15.32 2.75
CA ARG A 210 13.03 -16.13 3.72
C ARG A 210 14.30 -15.44 4.19
N GLU A 211 15.05 -14.79 3.31
CA GLU A 211 16.25 -14.03 3.67
C GLU A 211 15.92 -12.87 4.63
N VAL A 212 14.86 -12.11 4.34
CA VAL A 212 14.37 -11.01 5.20
C VAL A 212 13.92 -11.54 6.56
N VAL A 213 13.11 -12.60 6.59
CA VAL A 213 12.56 -13.17 7.83
C VAL A 213 13.66 -13.80 8.67
N ALA A 214 14.61 -14.51 8.05
CA ALA A 214 15.78 -15.05 8.76
C ALA A 214 16.58 -13.92 9.42
N ALA A 215 16.84 -12.83 8.70
CA ALA A 215 17.54 -11.67 9.27
C ALA A 215 16.74 -11.00 10.42
N MET A 216 15.42 -10.88 10.31
CA MET A 216 14.56 -10.41 11.42
C MET A 216 14.66 -11.32 12.64
N VAL A 217 14.62 -12.64 12.43
CA VAL A 217 14.71 -13.64 13.50
C VAL A 217 16.06 -13.55 14.22
N GLU A 218 17.16 -13.44 13.48
CA GLU A 218 18.49 -13.29 14.08
C GLU A 218 18.62 -11.99 14.89
N GLU A 219 18.02 -10.89 14.43
CA GLU A 219 17.97 -9.66 15.19
C GLU A 219 17.17 -9.79 16.51
N VAL A 220 16.06 -10.54 16.52
CA VAL A 220 15.28 -10.78 17.74
C VAL A 220 15.99 -11.76 18.69
N LYS A 221 16.65 -12.80 18.17
CA LYS A 221 17.41 -13.75 19.00
C LYS A 221 18.54 -13.08 19.80
N LYS A 222 19.10 -11.98 19.30
CA LYS A 222 20.12 -11.19 20.02
C LYS A 222 19.60 -10.57 21.31
N VAL A 223 18.28 -10.30 21.41
CA VAL A 223 17.67 -9.60 22.56
C VAL A 223 16.76 -10.50 23.41
N ASP A 224 16.09 -11.48 22.80
CA ASP A 224 15.24 -12.45 23.50
C ASP A 224 15.21 -13.78 22.70
N PRO A 225 16.21 -14.66 22.90
CA PRO A 225 16.32 -15.90 22.13
C PRO A 225 15.14 -16.85 22.38
N ASP A 226 14.63 -16.91 23.60
CA ASP A 226 13.53 -17.79 23.98
C ASP A 226 12.21 -17.41 23.30
N PHE A 227 12.03 -16.13 22.97
CA PHE A 227 10.88 -15.67 22.18
C PHE A 227 10.76 -16.42 20.85
N ILE A 228 11.89 -16.79 20.22
CA ILE A 228 11.93 -17.55 18.98
C ILE A 228 12.10 -19.04 19.23
N SER A 229 13.07 -19.45 20.05
CA SER A 229 13.56 -20.83 20.11
C SER A 229 12.64 -21.77 20.88
N LYS A 230 11.93 -21.30 21.91
CA LYS A 230 11.07 -22.17 22.73
C LYS A 230 9.74 -22.51 22.06
N ILE A 231 9.29 -21.66 21.13
CA ILE A 231 7.99 -21.79 20.48
C ILE A 231 8.02 -21.30 19.03
N GLY A 232 7.79 -22.22 18.11
CA GLY A 232 7.69 -21.90 16.70
C GLY A 232 7.57 -23.16 15.87
N GLU A 233 6.91 -23.04 14.73
CA GLU A 233 6.95 -24.02 13.65
C GLU A 233 7.80 -23.42 12.52
N GLY A 234 8.38 -24.27 11.68
CA GLY A 234 9.16 -23.86 10.50
C GLY A 234 8.30 -23.19 9.42
N THR A 235 8.80 -23.06 8.21
CA THR A 235 8.02 -22.58 7.05
C THR A 235 6.94 -23.59 6.64
N ILE A 236 5.86 -23.11 6.01
CA ILE A 236 4.92 -24.00 5.30
C ILE A 236 5.58 -24.32 3.96
N GLU A 237 5.86 -25.59 3.69
CA GLU A 237 6.44 -26.02 2.41
C GLU A 237 5.37 -26.17 1.33
N ASP A 238 4.29 -26.91 1.61
CA ASP A 238 3.18 -27.10 0.67
C ASP A 238 2.14 -25.98 0.82
N THR A 239 2.34 -24.87 0.10
CA THR A 239 1.40 -23.74 0.19
C THR A 239 0.10 -24.05 -0.55
N LEU A 240 -0.99 -23.38 -0.16
CA LEU A 240 -2.29 -23.61 -0.81
C LEU A 240 -2.26 -23.08 -2.26
N GLU A 241 -1.53 -21.99 -2.45
CA GLU A 241 -1.33 -21.27 -3.70
C GLU A 241 -0.72 -22.16 -4.79
N ASP A 242 0.14 -23.10 -4.42
CA ASP A 242 0.80 -24.04 -5.36
C ASP A 242 -0.20 -24.93 -6.10
N LYS A 243 -1.39 -25.16 -5.52
CA LYS A 243 -2.45 -25.97 -6.15
C LYS A 243 -3.17 -25.25 -7.30
N PHE A 244 -2.98 -23.94 -7.44
CA PHE A 244 -3.64 -23.13 -8.46
C PHE A 244 -2.68 -22.82 -9.60
N ILE A 245 -3.06 -23.18 -10.83
CA ILE A 245 -2.29 -22.93 -12.06
C ILE A 245 -2.87 -21.70 -12.76
N GLY A 246 -2.00 -20.79 -13.21
CA GLY A 246 -2.38 -19.59 -13.95
C GLY A 246 -2.85 -19.87 -15.39
N GLY A 247 -3.74 -19.04 -15.92
CA GLY A 247 -4.22 -19.10 -17.31
C GLY A 247 -3.77 -17.88 -18.13
N ASN A 248 -3.56 -18.07 -19.44
CA ASN A 248 -2.97 -17.08 -20.34
C ASN A 248 -3.90 -15.90 -20.75
N ASP A 249 -5.20 -15.89 -20.37
CA ASP A 249 -6.20 -14.90 -20.86
C ASP A 249 -7.06 -14.27 -19.74
N PHE A 250 -6.67 -14.45 -18.48
CA PHE A 250 -7.44 -13.88 -17.35
C PHE A 250 -7.53 -12.35 -17.45
N GLY A 251 -6.46 -11.68 -17.85
CA GLY A 251 -6.40 -10.22 -17.92
C GLY A 251 -7.44 -9.59 -18.84
N SER A 252 -7.59 -10.11 -20.07
CA SER A 252 -8.52 -9.54 -21.05
C SER A 252 -9.98 -9.70 -20.63
N SER A 253 -10.36 -10.85 -20.07
CA SER A 253 -11.72 -11.05 -19.56
C SER A 253 -12.05 -10.13 -18.39
N PHE A 254 -11.08 -9.88 -17.51
CA PHE A 254 -11.22 -8.99 -16.36
C PHE A 254 -11.38 -7.53 -16.79
N ASP A 255 -10.60 -7.09 -17.77
CA ASP A 255 -10.61 -5.70 -18.26
C ASP A 255 -11.88 -5.38 -19.04
N MET A 256 -12.41 -6.35 -19.80
CA MET A 256 -13.71 -6.24 -20.45
C MET A 256 -14.82 -6.04 -19.41
N ASP A 257 -14.80 -6.79 -18.30
CA ASP A 257 -15.77 -6.59 -17.21
C ASP A 257 -15.59 -5.24 -16.51
N LEU A 258 -14.36 -4.73 -16.35
CA LEU A 258 -14.12 -3.39 -15.80
C LEU A 258 -14.74 -2.26 -16.65
N GLY A 259 -14.92 -2.48 -17.96
CA GLY A 259 -15.59 -1.52 -18.84
C GLY A 259 -14.86 -0.19 -18.97
N GLY A 260 -13.52 -0.23 -19.04
CA GLY A 260 -12.67 0.96 -19.19
C GLY A 260 -12.42 1.76 -17.91
N LYS A 261 -12.97 1.32 -16.77
CA LYS A 261 -12.71 1.92 -15.45
C LYS A 261 -11.47 1.33 -14.78
N ASN A 262 -10.88 2.05 -13.84
CA ASN A 262 -9.84 1.51 -12.95
C ASN A 262 -10.46 0.80 -11.72
N SER A 263 -11.70 1.16 -11.36
CA SER A 263 -12.45 0.53 -10.28
C SER A 263 -13.93 0.34 -10.64
N LYS A 264 -14.49 -0.82 -10.35
CA LYS A 264 -15.90 -1.15 -10.58
C LYS A 264 -16.52 -1.72 -9.31
N LEU A 265 -17.63 -1.15 -8.87
CA LEU A 265 -18.42 -1.69 -7.76
C LEU A 265 -19.07 -3.01 -8.20
N ILE A 266 -18.83 -4.09 -7.45
CA ILE A 266 -19.36 -5.43 -7.76
C ILE A 266 -20.30 -5.97 -6.68
N SER A 267 -20.22 -5.46 -5.45
CA SER A 267 -21.15 -5.78 -4.36
C SER A 267 -21.22 -4.64 -3.35
N TYR A 268 -22.40 -4.43 -2.78
CA TYR A 268 -22.67 -3.41 -1.77
C TYR A 268 -23.91 -3.78 -0.94
N ASP A 269 -24.02 -3.22 0.26
CA ASP A 269 -25.19 -3.39 1.11
C ASP A 269 -26.36 -2.52 0.62
N LYS A 270 -27.43 -3.14 0.10
CA LYS A 270 -28.56 -2.42 -0.52
C LYS A 270 -29.32 -1.47 0.41
N ASN A 271 -29.31 -1.74 1.71
CA ASN A 271 -30.02 -0.97 2.74
C ASN A 271 -29.06 -0.13 3.59
N ALA A 272 -27.94 0.30 3.01
CA ALA A 272 -26.84 0.93 3.76
C ALA A 272 -27.27 2.15 4.58
N GLU A 273 -28.12 3.00 4.02
CA GLU A 273 -28.58 4.23 4.63
C GLU A 273 -29.43 3.95 5.89
N GLU A 274 -30.33 2.96 5.81
CA GLU A 274 -31.15 2.49 6.92
C GLU A 274 -30.32 1.78 7.99
N VAL A 275 -29.35 0.95 7.59
CA VAL A 275 -28.44 0.25 8.52
C VAL A 275 -27.62 1.24 9.33
N VAL A 276 -27.07 2.27 8.68
CA VAL A 276 -26.34 3.35 9.37
C VAL A 276 -27.24 4.07 10.36
N ALA A 277 -28.42 4.50 9.92
CA ALA A 277 -29.35 5.21 10.78
C ALA A 277 -29.77 4.38 12.00
N GLU A 278 -30.14 3.11 11.78
CA GLU A 278 -30.55 2.22 12.86
C GLU A 278 -29.42 1.94 13.85
N SER A 279 -28.19 1.78 13.35
CA SER A 279 -27.01 1.63 14.20
C SER A 279 -26.79 2.85 15.11
N VAL A 280 -27.04 4.06 14.61
CA VAL A 280 -26.98 5.29 15.41
C VAL A 280 -28.13 5.36 16.42
N ARG A 281 -29.35 4.97 16.05
CA ARG A 281 -30.48 4.88 16.99
C ARG A 281 -30.18 3.93 18.14
N ILE A 282 -29.68 2.73 17.84
CA ILE A 282 -29.28 1.75 18.86
C ILE A 282 -28.17 2.32 19.76
N ALA A 283 -27.17 2.99 19.20
CA ALA A 283 -26.05 3.51 19.96
C ALA A 283 -26.39 4.72 20.85
N THR A 284 -27.47 5.45 20.56
CA THR A 284 -27.77 6.76 21.19
C THR A 284 -29.17 6.89 21.78
N GLY A 285 -30.11 6.01 21.44
CA GLY A 285 -31.53 6.13 21.77
C GLY A 285 -32.26 7.24 21.00
N THR A 286 -31.64 7.85 19.97
CA THR A 286 -32.27 8.94 19.24
C THR A 286 -33.50 8.49 18.42
N ALA A 287 -34.53 9.32 18.37
CA ALA A 287 -35.72 9.12 17.51
C ALA A 287 -35.61 9.82 16.14
N LYS A 288 -34.43 10.36 15.80
CA LYS A 288 -34.21 11.08 14.53
C LYS A 288 -34.47 10.19 13.32
N SER A 289 -34.95 10.82 12.25
CA SER A 289 -35.13 10.19 10.95
C SER A 289 -33.77 9.79 10.34
N THR A 290 -33.81 8.88 9.36
CA THR A 290 -32.61 8.44 8.63
C THR A 290 -31.87 9.60 7.98
N ASP A 291 -32.60 10.55 7.40
CA ASP A 291 -32.01 11.72 6.73
C ASP A 291 -31.30 12.66 7.71
N GLU A 292 -31.92 12.93 8.86
CA GLU A 292 -31.32 13.75 9.91
C GLU A 292 -30.04 13.11 10.43
N ILE A 293 -30.06 11.79 10.69
CA ILE A 293 -28.88 11.07 11.17
C ILE A 293 -27.75 11.15 10.14
N ILE A 294 -27.99 10.75 8.89
CA ILE A 294 -26.97 10.75 7.83
C ILE A 294 -26.37 12.15 7.64
N GLU A 295 -27.22 13.17 7.62
CA GLU A 295 -26.75 14.55 7.48
C GLU A 295 -25.93 14.99 8.70
N GLU A 296 -26.28 14.60 9.92
CA GLU A 296 -25.49 14.90 11.12
C GLU A 296 -24.14 14.20 11.16
N ILE A 297 -24.05 12.94 10.70
CA ILE A 297 -22.81 12.17 10.78
C ILE A 297 -21.85 12.45 9.62
N LEU A 298 -22.35 12.84 8.43
CA LEU A 298 -21.51 13.02 7.25
C LEU A 298 -21.30 14.48 6.85
N ASN A 299 -22.09 15.44 7.33
CA ASN A 299 -21.85 16.86 7.05
C ASN A 299 -20.75 17.42 7.97
N PRO A 300 -19.61 17.90 7.44
CA PRO A 300 -18.53 18.47 8.27
C PRO A 300 -18.92 19.74 9.04
N GLN A 301 -20.00 20.43 8.67
CA GLN A 301 -20.54 21.56 9.45
C GLN A 301 -21.28 21.12 10.72
N LYS A 302 -21.78 19.87 10.75
CA LYS A 302 -22.50 19.29 11.88
C LYS A 302 -21.66 18.31 12.68
N ASN A 303 -20.66 17.71 12.04
CA ASN A 303 -19.79 16.72 12.65
C ASN A 303 -18.33 17.20 12.76
N PRO A 304 -17.88 17.60 13.96
CA PRO A 304 -16.50 18.04 14.17
C PRO A 304 -15.48 16.90 13.96
N TYR A 305 -15.87 15.62 14.08
CA TYR A 305 -14.96 14.50 13.84
C TYR A 305 -14.43 14.45 12.39
N LEU A 306 -15.16 15.03 11.43
CA LEU A 306 -14.71 15.11 10.02
C LEU A 306 -13.67 16.21 9.79
N LEU A 307 -13.53 17.13 10.73
CA LEU A 307 -12.58 18.24 10.70
C LEU A 307 -11.33 17.96 11.54
N ASP A 308 -11.43 17.04 12.50
CA ASP A 308 -10.36 16.59 13.38
C ASP A 308 -9.16 16.01 12.60
N THR A 309 -7.96 16.35 13.05
CA THR A 309 -6.69 15.96 12.42
C THR A 309 -6.22 14.56 12.81
N LEU A 310 -6.62 14.07 13.99
CA LEU A 310 -6.31 12.72 14.46
C LEU A 310 -7.22 11.67 13.83
N ASN A 311 -8.28 12.10 13.13
CA ASN A 311 -9.30 11.22 12.54
C ASN A 311 -9.99 10.37 13.62
N ASN A 312 -10.37 11.00 14.72
CA ASN A 312 -11.00 10.35 15.88
C ASN A 312 -12.34 9.64 15.60
N TRP A 313 -12.87 9.73 14.38
CA TRP A 313 -14.10 9.04 13.97
C TRP A 313 -14.06 7.53 14.19
N ALA A 314 -12.89 6.88 14.19
CA ALA A 314 -12.80 5.44 14.43
C ALA A 314 -13.13 5.08 15.89
N HIS A 315 -12.98 6.05 16.81
CA HIS A 315 -13.25 5.89 18.23
C HIS A 315 -14.66 6.34 18.64
N SER A 316 -15.34 7.14 17.81
CA SER A 316 -16.69 7.64 18.10
C SER A 316 -17.74 6.52 17.92
N PRO A 317 -18.57 6.22 18.94
CA PRO A 317 -19.63 5.21 18.82
C PRO A 317 -20.59 5.46 17.65
N VAL A 318 -20.94 6.73 17.41
CA VAL A 318 -21.83 7.14 16.31
C VAL A 318 -21.15 6.93 14.96
N MET A 319 -19.89 7.34 14.81
CA MET A 319 -19.16 7.16 13.54
C MET A 319 -18.84 5.70 13.23
N ARG A 320 -18.71 4.84 14.26
CA ARG A 320 -18.55 3.40 14.07
C ARG A 320 -19.77 2.73 13.42
N SER A 321 -20.95 3.37 13.38
CA SER A 321 -22.09 2.90 12.56
C SER A 321 -21.71 2.69 11.09
N LEU A 322 -20.77 3.47 10.56
CA LEU A 322 -20.28 3.36 9.19
C LEU A 322 -19.46 2.08 8.94
N ASN A 323 -19.12 1.31 9.98
CA ASN A 323 -18.53 -0.03 9.81
C ASN A 323 -19.56 -1.10 9.42
N ASN A 324 -20.86 -0.83 9.61
CA ASN A 324 -21.93 -1.80 9.33
C ASN A 324 -22.35 -1.78 7.85
N VAL A 325 -21.67 -1.00 7.01
CA VAL A 325 -21.89 -0.92 5.56
C VAL A 325 -20.60 -1.25 4.85
N ASN A 326 -20.67 -2.14 3.86
CA ASN A 326 -19.54 -2.62 3.09
C ASN A 326 -19.71 -2.37 1.59
N TYR A 327 -18.57 -2.19 0.93
CA TYR A 327 -18.46 -2.11 -0.51
C TYR A 327 -17.35 -3.04 -1.00
N VAL A 328 -17.55 -3.64 -2.16
CA VAL A 328 -16.58 -4.51 -2.82
C VAL A 328 -16.33 -3.99 -4.23
N PHE A 329 -15.06 -3.73 -4.54
CA PHE A 329 -14.62 -3.19 -5.80
C PHE A 329 -13.67 -4.16 -6.51
N LYS A 330 -13.93 -4.38 -7.80
CA LYS A 330 -12.98 -4.98 -8.73
C LYS A 330 -12.08 -3.88 -9.29
N LYS A 331 -10.77 -4.11 -9.39
CA LYS A 331 -9.82 -3.08 -9.83
C LYS A 331 -8.69 -3.58 -10.71
N ARG A 332 -8.21 -2.66 -11.54
CA ARG A 332 -6.94 -2.75 -12.24
C ARG A 332 -6.13 -1.49 -11.94
N LEU A 333 -4.90 -1.67 -11.47
CA LEU A 333 -3.95 -0.60 -11.20
C LEU A 333 -2.55 -1.06 -11.63
N SER A 334 -1.63 -0.15 -11.90
CA SER A 334 -0.21 -0.45 -11.92
C SER A 334 0.30 -0.92 -10.56
N HIS A 335 1.37 -1.70 -10.54
CA HIS A 335 2.05 -2.11 -9.31
C HIS A 335 2.38 -0.92 -8.38
N THR A 336 2.86 0.18 -8.96
CA THR A 336 3.19 1.39 -8.19
C THR A 336 1.96 2.14 -7.64
N ALA A 337 0.82 2.10 -8.34
CA ALA A 337 -0.44 2.65 -7.83
C ALA A 337 -1.03 1.77 -6.72
N ASP A 338 -1.06 0.45 -6.89
CA ASP A 338 -1.54 -0.46 -5.85
C ASP A 338 -0.63 -0.49 -4.62
N SER A 339 0.68 -0.32 -4.78
CA SER A 339 1.60 -0.11 -3.64
C SER A 339 1.21 1.07 -2.75
N GLN A 340 0.52 2.09 -3.29
CA GLN A 340 -0.08 3.16 -2.48
C GLN A 340 -1.45 2.81 -1.93
N ASP A 341 -2.27 2.03 -2.66
CA ASP A 341 -3.59 1.58 -2.23
C ASP A 341 -3.50 0.62 -1.04
N GLN A 342 -2.52 -0.29 -1.06
CA GLN A 342 -2.23 -1.28 -0.02
C GLN A 342 -1.96 -0.67 1.36
N ARG A 343 -1.52 0.59 1.41
CA ARG A 343 -1.29 1.33 2.66
C ARG A 343 -2.60 1.65 3.40
N HIS A 344 -3.75 1.56 2.73
CA HIS A 344 -5.07 1.58 3.38
C HIS A 344 -5.41 0.19 3.92
N ARG A 345 -4.73 -0.17 5.00
CA ARG A 345 -4.77 -1.52 5.61
C ARG A 345 -6.18 -2.02 5.95
N MET A 346 -7.13 -1.12 6.20
CA MET A 346 -8.51 -1.46 6.55
C MET A 346 -9.44 -1.62 5.33
N THR A 347 -8.90 -1.52 4.12
CA THR A 347 -9.56 -1.93 2.87
C THR A 347 -8.73 -3.04 2.19
N PRO A 348 -8.68 -4.25 2.78
CA PRO A 348 -7.84 -5.34 2.28
C PRO A 348 -8.28 -5.80 0.89
N ALA A 349 -7.36 -6.43 0.17
CA ALA A 349 -7.61 -6.94 -1.16
C ALA A 349 -6.97 -8.32 -1.34
N CYS A 350 -7.61 -9.17 -2.14
CA CYS A 350 -7.01 -10.39 -2.66
C CYS A 350 -6.18 -10.03 -3.89
N ARG A 351 -4.88 -9.81 -3.68
CA ARG A 351 -3.91 -9.47 -4.73
C ARG A 351 -3.43 -10.71 -5.47
N PRO A 352 -3.06 -10.60 -6.75
CA PRO A 352 -2.59 -11.74 -7.50
C PRO A 352 -1.17 -12.12 -7.11
N LEU A 353 -0.82 -13.39 -7.35
CA LEU A 353 0.57 -13.82 -7.46
C LEU A 353 1.04 -13.55 -8.90
N LEU A 354 1.95 -12.58 -9.08
CA LEU A 354 2.52 -12.25 -10.38
C LEU A 354 3.17 -13.45 -11.06
N SER A 355 3.81 -14.31 -10.27
CA SER A 355 4.38 -15.59 -10.74
C SER A 355 3.37 -16.50 -11.43
N LYS A 356 2.06 -16.32 -11.17
CA LYS A 356 0.97 -17.09 -11.76
C LYS A 356 0.14 -16.31 -12.79
N VAL A 357 0.07 -14.99 -12.70
CA VAL A 357 -0.82 -14.18 -13.56
C VAL A 357 -0.09 -13.34 -14.60
N HIS A 358 1.25 -13.38 -14.64
CA HIS A 358 2.01 -12.61 -15.63
C HIS A 358 1.62 -13.01 -17.05
N THR A 359 1.76 -12.08 -17.98
CA THR A 359 1.48 -12.28 -19.40
C THR A 359 2.77 -12.49 -20.19
N SER A 360 2.68 -13.13 -21.36
CA SER A 360 3.78 -13.17 -22.34
C SER A 360 3.89 -11.87 -23.13
N ARG A 361 2.76 -11.20 -23.38
CA ARG A 361 2.70 -9.89 -24.04
C ARG A 361 2.68 -8.75 -23.01
N PRO A 362 3.22 -7.57 -23.34
CA PRO A 362 3.19 -6.42 -22.46
C PRO A 362 1.79 -6.06 -21.94
N ASP A 363 1.67 -5.93 -20.62
CA ASP A 363 0.44 -5.60 -19.90
C ASP A 363 0.73 -4.58 -18.81
N TYR A 364 0.64 -3.30 -19.17
CA TYR A 364 1.05 -2.18 -18.34
C TYR A 364 0.09 -0.99 -18.44
N TYR A 365 0.18 -0.10 -17.47
CA TYR A 365 -0.46 1.22 -17.47
C TYR A 365 0.43 2.25 -18.16
N THR A 366 -0.14 3.19 -18.92
CA THR A 366 0.60 4.33 -19.49
C THR A 366 0.07 5.63 -18.90
N PRO A 367 0.90 6.40 -18.17
CA PRO A 367 0.51 7.72 -17.69
C PRO A 367 0.15 8.68 -18.83
N SER A 368 -0.91 9.47 -18.67
CA SER A 368 -1.38 10.41 -19.72
C SER A 368 -0.33 11.44 -20.16
N VAL A 369 0.59 11.82 -19.28
CA VAL A 369 1.72 12.71 -19.61
C VAL A 369 2.78 12.05 -20.47
N ILE A 370 2.94 10.72 -20.35
CA ILE A 370 3.80 9.93 -21.23
C ILE A 370 3.14 9.78 -22.59
N GLU A 371 1.82 9.49 -22.64
CA GLU A 371 1.08 9.35 -23.90
C GLU A 371 1.11 10.61 -24.77
N LYS A 372 1.07 11.80 -24.16
CA LYS A 372 1.03 13.09 -24.86
C LYS A 372 2.35 13.51 -25.50
N ASN A 373 3.48 12.94 -25.05
CA ASN A 373 4.79 13.22 -25.62
C ASN A 373 5.23 12.05 -26.49
N SER A 374 5.28 12.23 -27.80
CA SER A 374 5.53 11.14 -28.76
C SER A 374 6.91 10.50 -28.60
N GLU A 375 7.96 11.28 -28.30
CA GLU A 375 9.32 10.75 -28.04
C GLU A 375 9.32 9.89 -26.78
N VAL A 376 8.73 10.39 -25.69
CA VAL A 376 8.66 9.67 -24.41
C VAL A 376 7.78 8.42 -24.53
N SER A 377 6.65 8.51 -25.23
CA SER A 377 5.74 7.39 -25.47
C SER A 377 6.41 6.26 -26.24
N ALA A 378 7.19 6.58 -27.29
CA ALA A 378 7.95 5.60 -28.05
C ALA A 378 9.00 4.89 -27.19
N LEU A 379 9.81 5.65 -26.45
CA LEU A 379 10.83 5.10 -25.55
C LEU A 379 10.21 4.26 -24.42
N TYR A 380 9.08 4.71 -23.87
CA TYR A 380 8.34 3.98 -22.86
C TYR A 380 7.90 2.61 -23.38
N LYS A 381 7.26 2.58 -24.55
CA LYS A 381 6.80 1.35 -25.18
C LYS A 381 7.96 0.39 -25.48
N GLU A 382 9.03 0.88 -26.10
CA GLU A 382 10.22 0.08 -26.39
C GLU A 382 10.80 -0.55 -25.11
N THR A 383 10.83 0.22 -24.02
CA THR A 383 11.31 -0.28 -22.73
C THR A 383 10.41 -1.38 -22.18
N MET A 384 9.09 -1.23 -22.30
CA MET A 384 8.15 -2.28 -21.89
C MET A 384 8.30 -3.54 -22.72
N ASP A 385 8.36 -3.42 -24.05
CA ASP A 385 8.54 -4.55 -24.96
C ASP A 385 9.82 -5.33 -24.59
N MET A 386 10.94 -4.60 -24.39
CA MET A 386 12.23 -5.18 -23.98
C MET A 386 12.17 -5.89 -22.62
N LEU A 387 11.52 -5.31 -21.60
CA LEU A 387 11.40 -5.94 -20.28
C LEU A 387 10.59 -7.24 -20.33
N TRP A 388 9.51 -7.28 -21.13
CA TRP A 388 8.72 -8.49 -21.32
C TRP A 388 9.49 -9.57 -22.09
N GLU A 389 10.22 -9.19 -23.14
CA GLU A 389 11.11 -10.11 -23.88
C GLU A 389 12.18 -10.71 -22.96
N ALA A 390 12.89 -9.88 -22.19
CA ALA A 390 13.88 -10.36 -21.23
C ALA A 390 13.27 -11.33 -20.21
N LYS A 391 12.12 -10.97 -19.62
CA LYS A 391 11.38 -11.83 -18.69
C LYS A 391 10.96 -13.16 -19.33
N ASN A 392 10.47 -13.14 -20.58
CA ASN A 392 10.08 -14.36 -21.30
C ASN A 392 11.29 -15.25 -21.58
N ASN A 393 12.40 -14.68 -22.04
CA ASN A 393 13.63 -15.42 -22.31
C ASN A 393 14.14 -16.13 -21.05
N LEU A 394 14.10 -15.47 -19.87
CA LEU A 394 14.47 -16.11 -18.60
C LEU A 394 13.58 -17.33 -18.31
N ILE A 395 12.26 -17.21 -18.50
CA ILE A 395 11.33 -18.33 -18.28
C ILE A 395 11.60 -19.47 -19.27
N GLU A 396 11.87 -19.16 -20.54
CA GLU A 396 12.22 -20.15 -21.57
C GLU A 396 13.52 -20.90 -21.26
N MET A 397 14.47 -20.23 -20.59
CA MET A 397 15.71 -20.83 -20.07
C MET A 397 15.48 -21.68 -18.80
N GLY A 398 14.26 -21.78 -18.29
CA GLY A 398 13.92 -22.55 -17.09
C GLY A 398 14.05 -21.79 -15.77
N VAL A 399 14.25 -20.46 -15.80
CA VAL A 399 14.20 -19.64 -14.59
C VAL A 399 12.77 -19.65 -14.03
N PRO A 400 12.57 -19.87 -12.72
CA PRO A 400 11.24 -19.81 -12.11
C PRO A 400 10.52 -18.48 -12.42
N ALA A 401 9.22 -18.55 -12.67
CA ALA A 401 8.43 -17.37 -13.03
C ALA A 401 8.50 -16.25 -11.97
N GLY A 402 8.53 -16.60 -10.68
CA GLY A 402 8.70 -15.63 -9.58
C GLY A 402 10.01 -14.83 -9.69
N ASP A 403 11.10 -15.50 -10.08
CA ASP A 403 12.42 -14.87 -10.25
C ASP A 403 12.49 -14.02 -11.52
N ALA A 404 11.90 -14.50 -12.62
CA ALA A 404 11.85 -13.74 -13.86
C ALA A 404 10.95 -12.49 -13.74
N CYS A 405 9.87 -12.57 -12.95
CA CYS A 405 8.92 -11.47 -12.75
C CYS A 405 9.53 -10.25 -12.04
N TYR A 406 10.70 -10.35 -11.42
CA TYR A 406 11.44 -9.19 -10.90
C TYR A 406 11.75 -8.14 -11.98
N LEU A 407 11.85 -8.54 -13.25
CA LEU A 407 12.03 -7.65 -14.39
C LEU A 407 10.75 -6.89 -14.79
N LEU A 408 9.58 -7.28 -14.28
CA LEU A 408 8.35 -6.55 -14.60
C LEU A 408 8.46 -5.11 -14.11
N PRO A 409 8.01 -4.13 -14.92
CA PRO A 409 8.09 -2.72 -14.56
C PRO A 409 7.09 -2.36 -13.49
N ASN A 410 7.33 -1.26 -12.76
CA ASN A 410 6.35 -0.61 -11.88
C ASN A 410 5.00 -0.34 -12.54
N ALA A 411 4.97 -0.25 -13.87
CA ALA A 411 3.79 -0.08 -14.69
C ALA A 411 2.93 -1.34 -14.88
N VAL A 412 3.42 -2.53 -14.54
CA VAL A 412 2.68 -3.78 -14.75
C VAL A 412 1.30 -3.72 -14.12
N ASN A 413 0.27 -4.10 -14.89
CA ASN A 413 -1.11 -4.09 -14.40
C ASN A 413 -1.33 -5.24 -13.42
N VAL A 414 -1.83 -4.90 -12.24
CA VAL A 414 -2.32 -5.85 -11.24
C VAL A 414 -3.83 -5.76 -11.14
N ARG A 415 -4.47 -6.93 -11.03
CA ARG A 415 -5.93 -7.08 -11.02
C ARG A 415 -6.36 -7.76 -9.75
N PHE A 416 -7.27 -7.13 -9.00
CA PHE A 416 -7.65 -7.61 -7.68
C PHE A 416 -9.07 -7.21 -7.28
N ILE A 417 -9.57 -7.83 -6.22
CA ILE A 417 -10.82 -7.45 -5.55
C ILE A 417 -10.46 -6.86 -4.18
N GLN A 418 -10.93 -5.64 -3.93
CA GLN A 418 -10.81 -4.95 -2.64
C GLN A 418 -12.17 -4.91 -1.95
N ASN A 419 -12.17 -5.10 -0.64
CA ASN A 419 -13.35 -4.89 0.20
C ASN A 419 -13.02 -3.96 1.37
N GLY A 420 -14.06 -3.39 1.98
CA GLY A 420 -13.92 -2.64 3.22
C GLY A 420 -15.22 -1.98 3.64
N SER A 421 -15.26 -1.53 4.89
CA SER A 421 -16.39 -0.77 5.39
C SER A 421 -16.43 0.65 4.82
N PHE A 422 -17.60 1.29 4.86
CA PHE A 422 -17.76 2.68 4.44
C PHE A 422 -16.85 3.63 5.23
N LEU A 423 -16.63 3.39 6.53
CA LEU A 423 -15.71 4.18 7.34
C LEU A 423 -14.27 4.13 6.80
N ASN A 424 -13.82 2.94 6.40
CA ASN A 424 -12.45 2.73 5.90
C ASN A 424 -12.29 3.32 4.49
N PHE A 425 -13.30 3.17 3.64
CA PHE A 425 -13.33 3.86 2.35
C PHE A 425 -13.39 5.38 2.49
N LEU A 426 -14.15 5.92 3.45
CA LEU A 426 -14.18 7.35 3.73
C LEU A 426 -12.78 7.89 4.06
N HIS A 427 -12.04 7.20 4.92
CA HIS A 427 -10.64 7.54 5.21
C HIS A 427 -9.77 7.52 3.94
N LYS A 428 -9.90 6.46 3.15
CA LYS A 428 -9.17 6.30 1.88
C LYS A 428 -9.49 7.43 0.90
N TRP A 429 -10.76 7.68 0.62
CA TRP A 429 -11.21 8.70 -0.33
C TRP A 429 -10.79 10.10 0.10
N ARG A 430 -10.84 10.40 1.40
CA ARG A 430 -10.32 11.67 1.92
C ARG A 430 -8.87 11.86 1.48
N LEU A 431 -8.02 10.84 1.53
CA LEU A 431 -6.61 10.96 1.13
C LEU A 431 -6.40 10.90 -0.39
N ARG A 432 -7.10 9.99 -1.09
CA ARG A 432 -6.81 9.67 -2.49
C ARG A 432 -7.58 10.50 -3.51
N LEU A 433 -8.58 11.26 -3.09
CA LEU A 433 -9.22 12.29 -3.90
C LEU A 433 -8.46 13.63 -3.90
N CYS A 434 -7.35 13.73 -3.16
CA CYS A 434 -6.45 14.87 -3.22
C CYS A 434 -5.70 14.90 -4.57
N PHE A 435 -5.55 16.08 -5.18
CA PHE A 435 -4.81 16.21 -6.45
C PHE A 435 -3.30 15.98 -6.32
N ASN A 436 -2.77 15.92 -5.09
CA ASN A 436 -1.40 15.48 -4.83
C ASN A 436 -1.23 13.96 -4.83
N ALA A 437 -2.33 13.18 -4.83
CA ALA A 437 -2.24 11.75 -5.05
C ALA A 437 -1.75 11.45 -6.48
N GLN A 438 -1.10 10.31 -6.70
CA GLN A 438 -0.81 9.85 -8.06
C GLN A 438 -2.10 9.78 -8.89
N LEU A 439 -2.01 10.06 -10.20
CA LEU A 439 -3.19 10.17 -11.07
C LEU A 439 -4.05 8.90 -11.05
N GLU A 440 -3.44 7.75 -11.29
CA GLU A 440 -4.16 6.47 -11.43
C GLU A 440 -4.96 6.08 -10.16
N ILE A 441 -4.38 6.18 -8.96
CA ILE A 441 -5.11 5.90 -7.71
C ILE A 441 -6.18 6.94 -7.41
N TYR A 442 -5.99 8.19 -7.87
CA TYR A 442 -7.03 9.22 -7.81
C TYR A 442 -8.21 8.85 -8.72
N GLU A 443 -7.95 8.43 -9.96
CA GLU A 443 -8.97 8.01 -10.93
C GLU A 443 -9.74 6.80 -10.40
N ALA A 444 -9.05 5.79 -9.86
CA ALA A 444 -9.72 4.65 -9.23
C ALA A 444 -10.58 5.05 -8.03
N SER A 445 -10.13 6.02 -7.22
CA SER A 445 -10.93 6.54 -6.09
C SER A 445 -12.11 7.39 -6.56
N ARG A 446 -12.01 8.04 -7.73
CA ARG A 446 -13.11 8.76 -8.37
C ARG A 446 -14.16 7.78 -8.89
N ASP A 447 -13.74 6.72 -9.57
CA ASP A 447 -14.63 5.62 -10.01
C ASP A 447 -15.39 5.01 -8.82
N GLU A 448 -14.69 4.76 -7.71
CA GLU A 448 -15.30 4.26 -6.46
C GLU A 448 -16.37 5.22 -5.94
N LEU A 449 -16.06 6.50 -5.79
CA LEU A 449 -17.00 7.49 -5.27
C LEU A 449 -18.19 7.69 -6.21
N ASP A 450 -17.97 7.72 -7.53
CA ASP A 450 -19.04 7.88 -8.51
C ASP A 450 -19.98 6.67 -8.50
N ALA A 451 -19.45 5.45 -8.34
CA ALA A 451 -20.27 4.24 -8.16
C ALA A 451 -21.08 4.27 -6.85
N VAL A 452 -20.48 4.72 -5.75
CA VAL A 452 -21.18 4.85 -4.45
C VAL A 452 -22.23 5.96 -4.50
N THR A 453 -21.95 7.06 -5.19
CA THR A 453 -22.93 8.14 -5.40
C THR A 453 -24.14 7.65 -6.18
N ALA A 454 -23.94 6.74 -7.14
CA ALA A 454 -25.04 6.17 -7.92
C ALA A 454 -25.96 5.26 -7.10
N VAL A 455 -25.43 4.54 -6.11
CA VAL A 455 -26.23 3.59 -5.30
C VAL A 455 -26.70 4.15 -3.95
N HIS A 456 -25.91 5.02 -3.30
CA HIS A 456 -26.20 5.62 -1.99
C HIS A 456 -25.87 7.13 -1.99
N PRO A 457 -26.68 7.96 -2.69
CA PRO A 457 -26.40 9.38 -2.84
C PRO A 457 -26.41 10.16 -1.52
N ARG A 458 -27.20 9.75 -0.51
CA ARG A 458 -27.22 10.45 0.79
C ARG A 458 -25.90 10.23 1.54
N LEU A 459 -25.34 9.01 1.47
CA LEU A 459 -24.02 8.71 2.05
C LEU A 459 -22.88 9.41 1.29
N ALA A 460 -22.94 9.49 -0.04
CA ALA A 460 -21.85 10.05 -0.84
C ALA A 460 -21.77 11.59 -0.82
N LYS A 461 -22.87 12.27 -0.50
CA LYS A 461 -23.07 13.73 -0.64
C LYS A 461 -21.92 14.60 -0.12
N HIS A 462 -21.34 14.24 1.02
CA HIS A 462 -20.32 15.03 1.71
C HIS A 462 -18.91 14.43 1.62
N ILE A 463 -18.69 13.47 0.72
CA ILE A 463 -17.38 12.85 0.53
C ILE A 463 -16.55 13.68 -0.45
N GLY A 464 -15.29 13.92 -0.08
CA GLY A 464 -14.33 14.60 -0.92
C GLY A 464 -12.91 14.60 -0.37
N PRO A 465 -11.98 15.31 -1.04
CA PRO A 465 -10.61 15.48 -0.58
C PRO A 465 -10.56 16.20 0.77
N PRO A 466 -9.42 16.21 1.47
CA PRO A 466 -9.36 16.75 2.83
C PRO A 466 -9.73 18.23 2.86
N CYS A 467 -9.34 18.99 1.82
CA CYS A 467 -9.65 20.41 1.69
C CYS A 467 -11.14 20.70 1.49
N PHE A 468 -11.90 19.77 0.91
CA PHE A 468 -13.35 19.92 0.76
C PHE A 468 -14.04 19.88 2.12
N ASN A 469 -13.69 18.92 2.99
CA ASN A 469 -14.27 18.84 4.34
C ASN A 469 -13.77 19.99 5.20
N ARG A 470 -12.44 20.20 5.19
CA ARG A 470 -11.80 21.22 6.02
C ARG A 470 -12.37 22.61 5.75
N ARG A 471 -12.84 22.98 4.55
CA ARG A 471 -13.39 24.33 4.25
C ARG A 471 -14.46 24.85 5.22
N PHE A 472 -15.08 23.97 6.00
CA PHE A 472 -16.08 24.29 7.02
C PHE A 472 -15.52 24.49 8.44
N GLY A 473 -14.23 24.22 8.66
CA GLY A 473 -13.54 24.46 9.92
C GLY A 473 -12.97 25.88 10.04
N THR A 474 -12.59 26.23 11.27
CA THR A 474 -11.93 27.51 11.59
C THR A 474 -10.42 27.34 11.56
N TYR A 475 -9.71 28.32 10.98
CA TYR A 475 -8.25 28.32 10.88
C TYR A 475 -7.67 29.52 11.59
N THR A 476 -6.56 29.32 12.29
CA THR A 476 -5.77 30.41 12.87
C THR A 476 -4.65 30.79 11.90
N GLY A 477 -4.47 32.09 11.63
CA GLY A 477 -3.40 32.59 10.76
C GLY A 477 -3.68 32.45 9.26
N LYS A 478 -2.65 32.12 8.46
CA LYS A 478 -2.70 32.04 6.98
C LYS A 478 -3.10 30.65 6.45
N GLU A 479 -3.50 29.75 7.33
CA GLU A 479 -3.82 28.38 6.96
C GLU A 479 -5.15 28.33 6.21
N GLY A 480 -5.10 27.99 4.93
CA GLY A 480 -6.29 27.69 4.15
C GLY A 480 -6.79 26.27 4.41
N PRO A 481 -7.87 25.84 3.73
CA PRO A 481 -8.44 24.52 3.95
C PRO A 481 -7.57 23.36 3.48
N CYS A 482 -6.54 23.61 2.67
CA CYS A 482 -5.59 22.59 2.27
C CYS A 482 -4.69 22.16 3.45
N PRO A 483 -4.63 20.86 3.83
CA PRO A 483 -3.77 20.40 4.91
C PRO A 483 -2.30 20.24 4.50
N GLU A 484 -2.01 20.31 3.20
CA GLU A 484 -0.67 20.10 2.65
C GLU A 484 0.26 21.31 2.86
N GLY A 485 -0.30 22.46 3.26
CA GLY A 485 0.45 23.68 3.53
C GLY A 485 1.30 24.10 2.32
N PRO A 486 2.64 24.18 2.44
CA PRO A 486 3.55 24.47 1.33
C PRO A 486 3.43 23.50 0.14
N ARG A 487 2.91 22.29 0.37
CA ARG A 487 2.70 21.26 -0.66
C ARG A 487 1.32 21.35 -1.31
N TRP A 488 0.56 22.43 -1.13
CA TRP A 488 -0.75 22.58 -1.78
C TRP A 488 -0.64 22.44 -3.31
N CYS A 489 -1.60 21.77 -3.95
CA CYS A 489 -1.65 21.57 -5.40
C CYS A 489 -1.90 22.83 -6.25
N GLY A 490 -2.00 24.02 -5.65
CA GLY A 490 -2.30 25.29 -6.34
C GLY A 490 -3.76 25.46 -6.79
N ILE A 491 -4.61 24.43 -6.63
CA ILE A 491 -5.99 24.45 -7.10
C ILE A 491 -6.95 24.54 -5.91
N THR A 492 -7.93 25.43 -5.99
CA THR A 492 -8.98 25.58 -4.98
C THR A 492 -10.06 24.49 -5.12
N VAL A 493 -9.63 23.22 -5.03
CA VAL A 493 -10.48 22.03 -5.24
C VAL A 493 -11.76 22.10 -4.41
N TRP A 494 -11.67 22.60 -3.18
CA TRP A 494 -12.79 22.75 -2.26
C TRP A 494 -13.89 23.73 -2.73
N LYS A 495 -13.63 24.61 -3.70
CA LYS A 495 -14.65 25.51 -4.28
C LYS A 495 -15.41 24.86 -5.43
N GLY A 496 -14.76 23.99 -6.20
CA GLY A 496 -15.34 23.37 -7.40
C GLY A 496 -15.73 21.91 -7.23
N TRP A 497 -15.47 21.29 -6.08
CA TRP A 497 -15.82 19.89 -5.83
C TRP A 497 -17.35 19.64 -5.94
N PRO A 498 -17.80 18.52 -6.56
CA PRO A 498 -17.01 17.46 -7.21
C PRO A 498 -16.70 17.72 -8.70
N LYS A 499 -17.14 18.83 -9.29
CA LYS A 499 -17.04 19.12 -10.73
C LYS A 499 -15.66 19.62 -11.20
N VAL A 500 -14.82 20.06 -10.27
CA VAL A 500 -13.46 20.53 -10.56
C VAL A 500 -12.64 19.41 -11.21
N LYS A 501 -12.08 19.71 -12.38
CA LYS A 501 -11.23 18.76 -13.11
C LYS A 501 -9.78 18.86 -12.62
N ARG A 502 -9.14 17.71 -12.52
CA ARG A 502 -7.70 17.62 -12.29
C ARG A 502 -6.97 17.91 -13.62
N PRO A 503 -6.03 18.86 -13.67
CA PRO A 503 -5.42 19.26 -14.94
C PRO A 503 -4.31 18.32 -15.44
N PHE A 504 -3.83 17.40 -14.61
CA PHE A 504 -2.70 16.50 -14.91
C PHE A 504 -2.79 15.18 -14.16
#